data_AF-A0A2V7JDP5-F1
#
_entry.id   AF-A0A2V7JDP5-F1
#
_cell.length_a   1.000
_cell.length_b   1.000
_cell.length_c   1.000
_cell.angle_alpha   90.00
_cell.angle_beta   90.00
_cell.angle_gamma   90.00
#
_symmetry.space_group_name_H-M   'P 1'
#
loop_
_entity.id
_entity.type
_entity.pdbx_description
1 polymer ?
#
loop_
_entity_poly.entity_id
_entity_poly.type
_entity_poly.pdbx_seq_one_letter_code
_entity_poly.pdbx_strand_id
1 'polypeptide(L)'
;LELDGHPERMDLPDTLAAAAKKQGARFVLSTDSHQPGNLPFMRYAVDLARRAGLEAGDILNTRPLTEFRSGLKRAATGGTRR
;
A
#
# COMPACT_ATOMS: atom_id res chain seq x y z
N LEU A 1 4.63 0.42 4.09
CA LEU A 1 3.91 -0.76 4.60
C LEU A 1 2.74 -1.06 3.68
N GLU A 2 2.26 -2.30 3.68
CA GLU A 2 1.13 -2.70 2.86
C GLU A 2 -0.15 -2.77 3.70
N LEU A 3 -1.27 -2.36 3.11
CA LEU A 3 -2.62 -2.67 3.57
C LEU A 3 -3.28 -3.54 2.51
N ASP A 4 -3.34 -4.84 2.79
CA ASP A 4 -3.99 -5.83 1.97
C ASP A 4 -5.48 -5.90 2.28
N GLY A 5 -6.28 -5.63 1.26
CA GLY A 5 -7.73 -5.71 1.31
C GLY A 5 -8.29 -7.13 1.20
N HIS A 6 -7.48 -8.17 1.01
CA HIS A 6 -8.00 -9.54 0.96
C HIS A 6 -8.75 -9.87 2.27
N PRO A 7 -10.05 -10.28 2.22
CA PRO A 7 -10.89 -10.44 3.42
C PRO A 7 -10.32 -11.42 4.46
N GLU A 8 -9.63 -12.46 4.00
CA GLU A 8 -8.99 -13.46 4.86
C GLU A 8 -7.66 -12.99 5.46
N ARG A 9 -7.08 -11.90 4.95
CA ARG A 9 -5.83 -11.31 5.45
C ARG A 9 -6.10 -10.07 6.30
N MET A 10 -6.65 -9.01 5.69
CA MET A 10 -6.84 -7.70 6.32
C MET A 10 -5.61 -7.21 7.11
N ASP A 11 -4.45 -7.27 6.47
CA ASP A 11 -3.14 -7.02 7.06
C ASP A 11 -2.47 -5.85 6.32
N LEU A 12 -2.05 -4.77 6.97
CA LEU A 12 -1.92 -4.55 8.41
C LEU A 12 -3.23 -4.16 9.13
N PRO A 13 -3.42 -4.56 10.41
CA PRO A 13 -4.48 -4.02 11.26
C PRO A 13 -4.45 -2.48 11.33
N ASP A 14 -5.64 -1.87 11.36
CA ASP A 14 -5.83 -0.41 11.38
C ASP A 14 -5.10 0.30 12.53
N THR A 15 -5.09 -0.30 13.73
CA THR A 15 -4.37 0.24 14.90
C THR A 15 -2.87 0.33 14.68
N LEU A 16 -2.27 -0.67 14.05
CA LEU A 16 -0.85 -0.68 13.70
C LEU A 16 -0.55 0.28 12.55
N ALA A 17 -1.46 0.41 11.58
CA ALA A 17 -1.34 1.39 10.51
C ALA A 17 -1.38 2.83 11.05
N ALA A 18 -2.27 3.12 12.01
CA ALA A 18 -2.32 4.41 12.69
C ALA A 18 -1.04 4.70 13.49
N ALA A 19 -0.49 3.69 14.18
CA ALA A 19 0.80 3.82 14.87
C ALA A 19 1.95 4.07 13.88
N ALA A 20 1.99 3.36 12.76
CA ALA A 20 3.01 3.53 11.73
C ALA A 20 2.92 4.90 11.04
N LYS A 21 1.71 5.46 10.84
CA LYS A 21 1.54 6.84 10.35
C LYS A 21 2.22 7.84 11.27
N LYS A 22 2.07 7.70 12.59
CA LYS A 22 2.73 8.57 13.58
C LYS A 22 4.27 8.51 13.50
N GLN A 23 4.81 7.42 12.95
CA GLN A 23 6.25 7.24 12.70
C GLN A 23 6.69 7.68 11.29
N GLY A 24 5.80 8.33 10.53
CA GLY A 24 6.11 8.81 9.16
C GLY A 24 6.16 7.70 8.11
N ALA A 25 5.58 6.54 8.38
CA ALA A 25 5.51 5.46 7.39
C ALA A 25 4.62 5.86 6.21
N ARG A 26 4.98 5.38 5.01
CA ARG A 26 4.14 5.46 3.80
C ARG A 26 3.48 4.12 3.54
N PHE A 27 2.32 4.14 2.91
CA PHE A 27 1.47 2.97 2.71
C PHE A 27 1.24 2.66 1.23
N VAL A 28 1.01 1.39 0.92
CA VAL A 28 0.51 0.89 -0.36
C VAL A 28 -0.71 0.03 -0.07
N LEU A 29 -1.75 0.16 -0.87
CA LEU A 29 -2.96 -0.66 -0.79
C LEU A 29 -2.93 -1.74 -1.88
N SER A 30 -3.35 -2.94 -1.53
CA SER A 30 -3.39 -4.10 -2.43
C SER A 30 -4.61 -4.99 -2.16
N THR A 31 -4.72 -6.09 -2.89
CA THR A 31 -5.83 -7.07 -2.78
C THR A 31 -5.37 -8.52 -2.73
N ASP A 32 -4.06 -8.73 -2.79
CA ASP A 32 -3.43 -10.05 -2.97
C ASP A 32 -4.16 -10.94 -4.01
N SER A 33 -4.46 -10.32 -5.16
CA SER A 33 -5.34 -10.93 -6.15
C SER A 33 -4.66 -12.10 -6.86
N HIS A 34 -5.25 -13.28 -6.74
CA HIS A 34 -4.89 -14.49 -7.49
C HIS A 34 -5.88 -14.78 -8.63
N GLN A 35 -6.94 -13.98 -8.75
CA GLN A 35 -7.93 -14.02 -9.84
C GLN A 35 -8.61 -12.65 -9.99
N PRO A 36 -9.18 -12.31 -11.17
CA PRO A 36 -9.83 -11.02 -11.39
C PRO A 36 -10.96 -10.70 -10.41
N GLY A 37 -11.67 -11.73 -9.91
CA GLY A 37 -12.74 -11.58 -8.92
C GLY A 37 -12.29 -11.03 -7.56
N ASN A 38 -10.99 -11.02 -7.27
CA ASN A 38 -10.44 -10.48 -6.02
C ASN A 38 -10.12 -8.98 -6.11
N LEU A 39 -9.99 -8.40 -7.32
CA LEU A 39 -9.69 -6.97 -7.49
C LEU A 39 -10.69 -6.03 -6.79
N PRO A 40 -12.00 -6.33 -6.70
CA PRO A 40 -12.95 -5.53 -5.93
C PRO A 40 -12.66 -5.44 -4.43
N PHE A 41 -11.79 -6.28 -3.87
CA PHE A 41 -11.38 -6.22 -2.46
C PHE A 41 -10.58 -4.96 -2.12
N MET A 42 -10.17 -4.17 -3.11
CA MET A 42 -9.49 -2.87 -2.89
C MET A 42 -10.31 -1.95 -1.98
N ARG A 43 -11.65 -2.07 -2.01
CA ARG A 43 -12.54 -1.33 -1.10
C ARG A 43 -12.20 -1.57 0.38
N TYR A 44 -11.84 -2.79 0.75
CA TYR A 44 -11.51 -3.14 2.13
C TYR A 44 -10.17 -2.55 2.57
N ALA A 45 -9.18 -2.50 1.66
CA ALA A 45 -7.91 -1.81 1.91
C ALA A 45 -8.12 -0.30 2.13
N VAL A 46 -9.02 0.33 1.36
CA VAL A 46 -9.42 1.74 1.54
C VAL A 46 -10.14 1.94 2.86
N ASP A 47 -11.04 1.05 3.25
CA ASP A 47 -11.77 1.14 4.52
C ASP A 47 -10.84 0.99 5.71
N LEU A 48 -9.87 0.06 5.66
CA LEU A 48 -8.80 -0.06 6.65
C LEU A 48 -7.96 1.22 6.74
N ALA A 49 -7.56 1.78 5.60
CA ALA A 49 -6.79 3.03 5.56
C ALA A 49 -7.55 4.19 6.22
N ARG A 50 -8.86 4.32 5.95
CA ARG A 50 -9.73 5.33 6.57
C ARG A 50 -9.85 5.13 8.07
N ARG A 51 -10.06 3.90 8.53
CA ARG A 51 -10.11 3.56 9.97
C ARG A 51 -8.81 3.90 10.69
N ALA A 52 -7.68 3.70 10.02
CA ALA A 52 -6.36 4.08 10.52
C ALA A 52 -6.08 5.60 10.47
N GLY A 53 -7.01 6.40 9.96
CA GLY A 53 -6.85 7.85 9.79
C GLY A 53 -5.81 8.23 8.74
N LEU A 54 -5.54 7.36 7.76
CA LEU A 54 -4.66 7.67 6.64
C LEU A 54 -5.35 8.62 5.64
N GLU A 55 -4.57 9.54 5.10
CA GLU A 55 -5.00 10.47 4.06
C GLU A 55 -4.38 10.08 2.71
N ALA A 56 -4.84 10.71 1.62
CA ALA A 56 -4.33 10.43 0.29
C ALA A 56 -2.81 10.62 0.17
N GLY A 57 -2.23 11.57 0.91
CA GLY A 57 -0.79 11.82 0.94
C GLY A 57 0.04 10.72 1.61
N ASP A 58 -0.59 9.93 2.49
CA ASP A 58 0.05 8.80 3.19
C ASP A 58 0.17 7.56 2.28
N ILE A 59 -0.61 7.51 1.20
CA ILE A 59 -0.80 6.33 0.35
C ILE A 59 -0.13 6.55 -1.01
N LEU A 60 0.74 5.64 -1.42
CA LEU A 60 1.46 5.77 -2.69
C LEU A 60 0.53 5.60 -3.90
N ASN A 61 -0.48 4.73 -3.84
CA ASN A 61 -1.40 4.41 -4.94
C ASN A 61 -2.19 5.63 -5.45
N THR A 62 -2.30 6.70 -4.67
CA THR A 62 -3.05 7.91 -5.05
C THR A 62 -2.25 8.82 -6.00
N ARG A 63 -0.95 8.56 -6.15
CA ARG A 63 -0.06 9.37 -6.98
C ARG A 63 -0.19 9.02 -8.46
N PRO A 64 0.03 9.97 -9.38
CA PRO A 64 0.22 9.69 -10.79
C PRO A 64 1.32 8.63 -11.02
N LEU A 65 1.21 7.85 -12.09
CA LEU A 65 2.11 6.72 -12.37
C LEU A 65 3.61 7.09 -12.30
N THR A 66 3.99 8.25 -12.82
CA THR A 66 5.37 8.74 -12.79
C THR A 66 5.88 8.95 -11.37
N GLU A 67 5.07 9.55 -10.50
CA GLU A 67 5.40 9.80 -9.09
C GLU A 67 5.34 8.53 -8.24
N PHE A 68 4.40 7.62 -8.54
CA PHE A 68 4.37 6.30 -7.92
C PHE A 68 5.70 5.58 -8.17
N ARG A 69 6.14 5.53 -9.44
CA ARG A 69 7.38 4.88 -9.85
C ARG A 69 8.62 5.49 -9.20
N SER A 70 8.69 6.82 -9.08
CA SER A 70 9.83 7.47 -8.43
C SER A 70 9.88 7.21 -6.91
N GLY A 71 8.73 6.92 -6.29
CA GLY A 71 8.62 6.57 -4.87
C GLY A 71 9.03 5.13 -4.54
N LEU A 72 9.20 4.26 -5.53
CA LEU A 72 9.68 2.89 -5.32
C LEU A 72 11.18 2.91 -5.00
N LYS A 73 11.61 2.16 -3.97
CA LYS A 73 13.03 1.86 -3.82
C LYS A 73 13.46 1.10 -5.07
N ARG A 74 14.39 1.65 -5.86
CA ARG A 74 15.09 0.87 -6.88
C ARG A 74 15.66 -0.36 -6.18
N ALA A 75 15.34 -1.56 -6.65
CA ALA A 75 16.23 -2.69 -6.38
C ALA A 75 17.62 -2.20 -6.80
N ALA A 76 18.59 -2.23 -5.89
CA ALA A 76 19.94 -1.75 -6.19
C ALA A 76 20.36 -2.42 -7.49
N THR A 77 20.45 -1.67 -8.58
CA THR A 77 21.07 -2.12 -9.82
C THR A 77 22.56 -2.21 -9.54
N GLY A 78 22.94 -3.25 -8.80
CA GLY A 78 24.27 -3.81 -8.84
C GLY A 78 24.43 -4.47 -10.21
N GLY A 79 25.38 -3.97 -10.98
CA GLY A 79 25.78 -4.55 -12.26
C GLY A 79 25.64 -3.59 -13.43
N THR A 80 26.59 -2.67 -13.52
CA THR A 80 27.11 -2.25 -14.83
C THR A 80 27.43 -3.53 -15.62
N ARG A 81 26.58 -3.92 -16.56
CA ARG A 81 27.00 -4.83 -17.63
C ARG A 81 27.91 -4.02 -18.55
N ARG A 82 29.21 -4.16 -18.32
CA ARG A 82 30.20 -4.00 -19.40
C ARG A 82 30.18 -5.25 -20.26
#